data_AF-A0A7X7XQ17-F1
#
_entry.id   AF-A0A7X7XQ17-F1
#
_cell.length_a   1.000
_cell.length_b   1.000
_cell.length_c   1.000
_cell.angle_alpha   90.00
_cell.angle_beta   90.00
_cell.angle_gamma   90.00
#
_symmetry.space_group_name_H-M   'P 1'
#
loop_
_entity.id
_entity.type
_entity.pdbx_description
1 polymer ?
#
loop_
_entity_poly.entity_id
_entity_poly.type
_entity_poly.pdbx_seq_one_letter_code
_entity_poly.pdbx_strand_id
1 'polypeptide(L)'
;MSLKFSTSNESAIRAYIAGDKEAINLILANFQYFIRSRAGLLASLHDKSGIDYFDLELIGQSALITAVRTYRADATPFAPFATVVINNAMSNYIKQQTSLTNSL
;
A
#
# COMPACT_ATOMS: atom_id res chain seq x y z
N MET A 1 3.99 30.73 2.42
CA MET A 1 3.83 29.30 2.11
C MET A 1 3.38 28.62 3.39
N SER A 2 2.09 28.28 3.51
CA SER A 2 1.56 27.63 4.72
C SER A 2 2.12 26.20 4.77
N LEU A 3 2.85 25.88 5.85
CA LEU A 3 3.13 24.51 6.23
C LEU A 3 1.78 23.83 6.50
N LYS A 4 1.22 23.18 5.48
CA LYS A 4 0.15 22.20 5.70
C LYS A 4 0.77 21.13 6.58
N PHE A 5 0.43 21.15 7.87
CA PHE A 5 0.78 20.08 8.80
C PHE A 5 0.45 18.75 8.12
N SER A 6 1.47 17.93 7.86
CA SER A 6 1.27 16.58 7.36
C SER A 6 0.56 15.81 8.47
N THR A 7 -0.76 15.78 8.43
CA THR A 7 -1.56 15.00 9.36
C THR A 7 -1.12 13.55 9.27
N SER A 8 -0.73 12.97 10.40
CA SER A 8 -0.17 11.60 10.46
C SER A 8 -1.18 10.58 9.93
N ASN A 9 -0.70 9.41 9.50
CA ASN A 9 -1.56 8.32 9.04
C ASN A 9 -2.62 7.92 10.07
N GLU A 10 -2.28 7.98 11.36
CA GLU A 10 -3.15 7.68 12.49
C GLU A 10 -4.24 8.75 12.66
N SER A 11 -3.90 10.01 12.38
CA SER A 11 -4.88 11.10 12.44
C SER A 11 -5.81 11.07 11.24
N ALA A 12 -5.27 10.78 10.06
CA ALA A 12 -6.04 10.63 8.83
C ALA A 12 -7.02 9.45 8.90
N ILE A 13 -6.60 8.28 9.41
CA ILE A 13 -7.50 7.13 9.54
C ILE A 13 -8.60 7.38 10.59
N ARG A 14 -8.31 8.10 11.68
CA ARG A 14 -9.33 8.50 12.65
C ARG A 14 -10.38 9.42 12.02
N ALA A 15 -9.95 10.40 11.22
CA ALA A 15 -10.87 11.29 10.48
C ALA A 15 -11.73 10.49 9.49
N TYR A 16 -11.14 9.53 8.77
CA TYR A 16 -11.87 8.65 7.85
C TYR A 16 -12.94 7.80 8.56
N ILE A 17 -12.59 7.21 9.71
CA ILE A 17 -13.53 6.43 10.54
C ILE A 17 -14.64 7.33 11.10
N ALA A 18 -14.32 8.58 11.46
CA ALA A 18 -15.28 9.57 11.93
C ALA A 18 -16.22 10.12 10.82
N GLY A 19 -16.01 9.73 9.57
CA GLY A 19 -16.91 10.05 8.45
C GLY A 19 -16.32 10.97 7.38
N ASP A 20 -15.12 11.53 7.58
CA ASP A 20 -14.44 12.35 6.58
C ASP A 20 -13.87 11.46 5.46
N LYS A 21 -14.63 11.32 4.37
CA LYS A 21 -14.23 10.46 3.25
C LYS A 21 -13.02 10.98 2.49
N GLU A 22 -12.73 12.28 2.56
CA GLU A 22 -11.57 12.89 1.90
C GLU A 22 -10.26 12.58 2.62
N ALA A 23 -10.32 12.16 3.89
CA ALA A 23 -9.13 11.77 4.65
C ALA A 23 -8.37 10.58 4.03
N ILE A 24 -9.01 9.78 3.18
CA ILE A 24 -8.32 8.72 2.42
C ILE A 24 -7.26 9.30 1.48
N ASN A 25 -7.48 10.47 0.88
CA ASN A 25 -6.55 11.08 -0.06
C ASN A 25 -5.22 11.44 0.62
N LEU A 26 -5.30 11.86 1.88
CA LEU A 26 -4.12 12.12 2.70
C LEU A 26 -3.37 10.82 3.04
N ILE A 27 -4.09 9.74 3.37
CA ILE A 27 -3.47 8.42 3.61
C ILE A 27 -2.73 7.94 2.35
N LEU A 28 -3.38 8.05 1.19
CA LEU A 28 -2.78 7.70 -0.10
C LEU A 28 -1.52 8.52 -0.37
N ALA A 29 -1.56 9.83 -0.14
CA ALA A 29 -0.40 10.71 -0.31
C ALA A 29 0.76 10.33 0.62
N ASN A 30 0.47 10.07 1.89
CA ASN A 30 1.48 9.71 2.89
C ASN A 30 2.18 8.37 2.56
N PHE A 31 1.47 7.41 1.96
CA PHE A 31 2.02 6.10 1.60
C PHE A 31 2.62 6.02 0.20
N GLN A 32 2.44 7.04 -0.65
CA GLN A 32 2.86 7.02 -2.05
C GLN A 32 4.36 6.69 -2.20
N TYR A 33 5.21 7.35 -1.44
CA TYR A 33 6.66 7.09 -1.49
C TYR A 33 7.00 5.66 -1.09
N PHE A 34 6.39 5.15 -0.01
CA PHE A 34 6.61 3.78 0.46
C PHE A 34 6.21 2.76 -0.61
N ILE A 35 5.02 2.90 -1.20
CA ILE A 35 4.51 1.99 -2.24
C ILE A 35 5.45 1.98 -3.45
N ARG A 36 5.85 3.16 -3.95
CA ARG A 36 6.75 3.27 -5.11
C ARG A 36 8.13 2.69 -4.84
N SER A 37 8.70 3.00 -3.68
CA SER A 37 10.01 2.45 -3.28
C SER A 37 9.95 0.92 -3.19
N ARG A 38 8.89 0.36 -2.60
CA ARG A 38 8.71 -1.08 -2.48
C ARG A 38 8.50 -1.75 -3.83
N ALA A 39 7.67 -1.18 -4.70
CA ALA A 39 7.43 -1.65 -6.06
C ALA A 39 8.74 -1.66 -6.87
N GLY A 40 9.52 -0.58 -6.83
CA GLY A 40 10.81 -0.50 -7.52
C GLY A 40 11.81 -1.55 -7.05
N LEU A 41 11.93 -1.75 -5.74
CA LEU A 41 12.78 -2.81 -5.18
C LEU A 41 12.34 -4.19 -5.67
N LEU A 42 11.05 -4.52 -5.54
CA LEU A 42 10.54 -5.84 -5.91
C LEU A 42 10.65 -6.10 -7.42
N ALA A 43 10.34 -5.12 -8.27
CA ALA A 43 10.54 -5.24 -9.72
C ALA A 43 12.02 -5.52 -10.04
N SER A 44 12.95 -4.78 -9.42
CA SER A 44 14.39 -4.98 -9.66
C SER A 44 14.90 -6.36 -9.24
N LEU A 45 14.33 -6.94 -8.18
CA LEU A 45 14.68 -8.29 -7.70
C LEU A 45 14.11 -9.40 -8.60
N HIS A 46 13.05 -9.09 -9.34
CA HIS A 46 12.31 -10.04 -10.18
C HIS A 46 12.33 -9.68 -11.67
N ASP A 47 13.33 -8.93 -12.12
CA ASP A 47 13.48 -8.43 -13.50
C ASP A 47 13.35 -9.56 -14.55
N LYS A 48 13.92 -10.73 -14.26
CA LYS A 48 13.86 -11.91 -15.15
C LYS A 48 12.50 -12.62 -15.19
N SER A 49 11.60 -12.31 -14.27
CA SER A 49 10.29 -12.96 -14.11
C SER A 49 9.16 -12.16 -14.78
N GLY A 50 9.46 -11.06 -15.47
CA GLY A 50 8.47 -10.23 -16.15
C GLY A 50 7.55 -9.46 -15.20
N ILE A 51 7.98 -9.24 -13.96
CA ILE A 51 7.19 -8.53 -12.96
C ILE A 51 7.32 -7.02 -13.19
N ASP A 52 6.23 -6.41 -13.64
CA ASP A 52 6.20 -5.00 -13.97
C ASP A 52 6.09 -4.10 -12.73
N TYR A 53 6.80 -2.98 -12.76
CA TYR A 53 6.81 -1.98 -11.70
C TYR A 53 5.42 -1.33 -11.51
N PHE A 54 4.73 -0.97 -12.59
CA PHE A 54 3.43 -0.29 -12.52
C PHE A 54 2.35 -1.22 -11.99
N ASP A 55 2.41 -2.51 -12.33
CA ASP A 55 1.53 -3.52 -11.73
C ASP A 55 1.73 -3.58 -10.21
N LEU A 56 2.98 -3.64 -9.73
CA LEU A 56 3.29 -3.64 -8.31
C LEU A 56 2.82 -2.36 -7.62
N GLU A 57 3.03 -1.18 -8.24
CA GLU A 57 2.54 0.09 -7.72
C GLU A 57 1.00 0.07 -7.59
N LEU A 58 0.29 -0.40 -8.61
CA LEU A 58 -1.18 -0.51 -8.62
C LEU A 58 -1.69 -1.48 -7.55
N ILE A 59 -1.05 -2.65 -7.41
CA ILE A 59 -1.37 -3.64 -6.37
C ILE A 59 -1.16 -3.03 -4.98
N GLY A 60 -0.06 -2.30 -4.78
CA GLY A 60 0.22 -1.60 -3.53
C GLY A 60 -0.84 -0.56 -3.16
N GLN A 61 -1.25 0.27 -4.10
CA GLN A 61 -2.31 1.26 -3.90
C GLN A 61 -3.66 0.59 -3.58
N SER A 62 -4.01 -0.46 -4.32
CA SER A 62 -5.25 -1.22 -4.09
C SER A 62 -5.27 -1.89 -2.71
N ALA A 63 -4.13 -2.42 -2.27
CA ALA A 63 -3.97 -3.01 -0.95
C ALA A 63 -4.10 -1.96 0.17
N LEU A 64 -3.57 -0.76 -0.03
CA LEU A 64 -3.73 0.34 0.92
C LEU A 64 -5.21 0.76 1.07
N ILE A 65 -5.95 0.88 -0.03
CA ILE A 65 -7.40 1.17 0.02
C ILE A 65 -8.14 0.09 0.80
N THR A 66 -7.77 -1.17 0.59
CA THR A 66 -8.32 -2.30 1.35
C THR A 66 -7.98 -2.20 2.84
N ALA A 67 -6.74 -1.85 3.19
CA ALA A 67 -6.32 -1.64 4.57
C ALA A 67 -7.14 -0.53 5.25
N VAL A 68 -7.35 0.60 4.58
CA VAL A 68 -8.17 1.72 5.09
C VAL A 68 -9.60 1.25 5.39
N ARG A 69 -10.19 0.42 4.52
CA ARG A 69 -11.58 -0.05 4.66
C ARG A 69 -11.77 -1.14 5.71
N THR A 70 -10.73 -1.90 6.03
CA THR A 70 -10.82 -3.09 6.88
C THR A 70 -10.22 -2.89 8.27
N TYR A 71 -9.50 -1.79 8.50
CA TYR A 71 -8.87 -1.48 9.77
C TYR A 71 -9.89 -1.31 10.91
N ARG A 72 -9.67 -2.01 12.04
CA ARG A 72 -10.59 -2.05 13.19
C ARG A 72 -10.10 -1.36 14.45
N ALA A 73 -8.92 -0.74 14.42
CA ALA A 73 -8.33 -0.02 15.56
C ALA A 73 -8.22 -0.86 16.86
N ASP A 74 -8.01 -2.17 16.74
CA ASP A 74 -8.16 -3.16 17.81
C ASP A 74 -6.87 -3.47 18.59
N ALA A 75 -5.68 -3.12 18.07
CA ALA A 75 -4.42 -3.14 18.84
C ALA A 75 -3.23 -2.50 18.10
N THR A 76 -3.16 -2.66 16.78
CA THR A 76 -2.01 -2.22 15.98
C THR A 76 -2.25 -0.82 15.42
N PRO A 77 -1.29 0.12 15.49
CA PRO A 77 -1.41 1.40 14.80
C PRO A 77 -1.64 1.21 13.29
N PHE A 78 -2.35 2.13 12.65
CA PHE A 78 -2.74 1.95 11.26
C PHE A 78 -1.56 1.85 10.29
N ALA A 79 -0.51 2.66 10.47
CA ALA A 79 0.64 2.64 9.55
C ALA A 79 1.36 1.27 9.46
N PRO A 80 1.74 0.61 10.57
CA PRO A 80 2.32 -0.73 10.51
C PRO A 80 1.33 -1.79 9.98
N PHE A 81 0.06 -1.70 10.33
CA PHE A 81 -0.98 -2.60 9.77
C PHE A 81 -1.05 -2.48 8.24
N ALA A 82 -1.17 -1.26 7.71
CA ALA A 82 -1.23 -1.02 6.27
C ALA A 82 0.04 -1.48 5.55
N THR A 83 1.20 -1.29 6.18
CA THR A 83 2.50 -1.77 5.66
C THR A 83 2.50 -3.28 5.45
N VAL A 84 1.98 -4.05 6.41
CA VAL A 84 1.86 -5.52 6.30
C VAL A 84 0.91 -5.90 5.16
N VAL A 85 -0.26 -5.26 5.08
CA VAL A 85 -1.25 -5.52 4.02
C VAL A 85 -0.65 -5.28 2.63
N ILE A 86 0.04 -4.16 2.44
CA ILE A 86 0.69 -3.81 1.15
C ILE A 86 1.77 -4.84 0.79
N ASN A 87 2.67 -5.16 1.72
CA ASN A 87 3.74 -6.11 1.48
C ASN A 87 3.23 -7.51 1.13
N ASN A 88 2.18 -7.97 1.84
CA ASN A 88 1.55 -9.26 1.57
C ASN A 88 0.90 -9.29 0.19
N ALA A 89 0.19 -8.21 -0.20
CA ALA A 89 -0.44 -8.12 -1.51
C ALA A 89 0.58 -8.19 -2.67
N MET A 90 1.64 -7.38 -2.60
CA MET A 90 2.71 -7.40 -3.61
C MET A 90 3.42 -8.76 -3.66
N SER A 91 3.71 -9.35 -2.50
CA SER A 91 4.38 -10.67 -2.44
C SER A 91 3.50 -11.79 -3.00
N ASN A 92 2.19 -11.73 -2.78
CA ASN A 92 1.25 -12.69 -3.34
C ASN A 92 1.11 -12.53 -4.86
N TYR A 93 1.10 -11.30 -5.37
CA TYR A 93 1.13 -11.03 -6.81
C TYR A 93 2.36 -11.68 -7.47
N ILE A 94 3.55 -11.46 -6.89
CA ILE A 94 4.81 -12.04 -7.38
C ILE A 94 4.74 -13.57 -7.42
N LYS A 95 4.25 -14.20 -6.34
CA LYS A 95 4.08 -15.65 -6.28
C LYS A 95 3.14 -16.18 -7.36
N GLN A 96 2.03 -15.49 -7.60
CA GLN A 96 1.06 -15.86 -8.63
C GLN A 96 1.69 -15.79 -10.02
N GLN A 97 2.38 -14.70 -10.35
CA GLN A 97 3.05 -14.56 -11.65
C GLN A 97 4.15 -15.61 -11.84
N THR A 98 4.99 -15.83 -10.84
CA THR A 98 6.06 -16.83 -10.92
C THR A 98 5.50 -18.26 -11.08
N SER A 99 4.38 -18.57 -10.41
CA SER A 99 3.71 -19.87 -10.55
C SER A 99 3.16 -20.10 -11.95
N LEU A 100 2.61 -19.06 -12.58
CA LEU A 100 2.11 -19.12 -13.95
C LEU A 100 3.23 -19.32 -14.96
N THR A 101 4.38 -18.65 -14.77
CA THR A 101 5.55 -18.80 -15.65
C THR A 101 6.15 -20.20 -15.61
N ASN A 102 6.14 -20.87 -14.44
CA ASN A 102 6.71 -22.21 -14.29
C ASN A 102 5.78 -23.35 -14.73
N SER A 103 4.52 -23.06 -15.07
CA SER A 103 3.52 -24.06 -15.48
C SER A 103 3.24 -24.05 -17.00
N LEU A 104 3.96 -23.21 -17.75
CA LEU A 104 3.98 -23.16 -19.21
C LEU A 104 5.29 -23.77 -19.74
#